data_AF-A0A6J1P792-F1
#
_entry.id   AF-A0A6J1P792-F1
#
_cell.length_a   1.000
_cell.length_b   1.000
_cell.length_c   1.000
_cell.angle_alpha   90.00
_cell.angle_beta   90.00
_cell.angle_gamma   90.00
#
_symmetry.space_group_name_H-M   'P 1'
#
loop_
_entity.id
_entity.type
_entity.pdbx_description
1 polymer ?
#
loop_
_entity_poly.entity_id
_entity_poly.type
_entity_poly.pdbx_seq_one_letter_code
_entity_poly.pdbx_strand_id
1 'polypeptide(L)'
;GVNNDMWRITRINDKYEICDSYPAVWAVPAAANDDLLRSVAAFRSRGRIPVLAWIHPSSQATITRYESEDAYQNAELVFLDIHNIHVMRESLRKLKELCFPQIDQTRWFSGIEASCWLKHIKCILAGAVRIVDKVENHKTSVLVHCSDGWDRTAQLTALAMLMLDPYYRTLRGFQVLIEKEWLSFGHKFQLVSIFYTN
;
A
#
# COMPACT_ATOMS: atom_id res chain seq x y z
N GLY A 1 9.67 17.42 8.01
CA GLY A 1 9.27 17.37 6.58
C GLY A 1 10.34 16.65 5.77
N VAL A 2 10.07 16.30 4.52
CA VAL A 2 11.02 15.62 3.60
C VAL A 2 12.00 16.64 3.01
N ASN A 3 13.14 16.19 2.48
CA ASN A 3 14.31 16.98 2.09
C ASN A 3 15.05 17.54 3.32
N ASN A 4 15.57 16.61 4.12
CA ASN A 4 16.30 16.82 5.36
C ASN A 4 17.54 15.90 5.39
N ASP A 5 18.26 15.88 6.51
CA ASP A 5 19.50 15.10 6.65
C ASP A 5 19.31 13.58 6.51
N MET A 6 18.08 13.07 6.64
CA MET A 6 17.74 11.64 6.53
C MET A 6 17.11 11.27 5.19
N TRP A 7 16.42 12.20 4.52
CA TRP A 7 15.63 11.94 3.31
C TRP A 7 15.87 13.01 2.26
N ARG A 8 16.24 12.59 1.05
CA ARG A 8 16.37 13.46 -0.13
C ARG A 8 15.28 13.19 -1.16
N ILE A 9 14.98 14.22 -1.96
CA ILE A 9 14.15 14.08 -3.15
C ILE A 9 15.06 13.78 -4.35
N THR A 10 14.71 12.75 -5.13
CA THR A 10 15.37 12.43 -6.39
C THR A 10 14.41 12.51 -7.57
N ARG A 11 14.94 12.90 -8.73
CA ARG A 11 14.26 12.95 -10.03
C ARG A 11 14.83 11.92 -11.01
N ILE A 12 15.53 10.91 -10.49
CA ILE A 12 16.16 9.84 -11.26
C ILE A 12 15.16 9.05 -12.15
N ASN A 13 13.86 9.14 -11.87
CA ASN A 13 12.78 8.49 -12.62
C ASN A 13 11.90 9.49 -13.37
N ASP A 14 12.36 10.70 -13.66
CA ASP A 14 11.58 11.73 -14.37
C ASP A 14 11.10 11.29 -15.76
N LYS A 15 11.88 10.44 -16.42
CA LYS A 15 11.59 9.80 -17.71
C LYS A 15 11.03 8.38 -17.58
N TYR A 16 10.75 7.92 -16.36
CA TYR A 16 10.18 6.59 -16.10
C TYR A 16 11.06 5.40 -16.54
N GLU A 17 12.37 5.62 -16.71
CA GLU A 17 13.32 4.62 -17.21
C GLU A 17 13.71 3.57 -16.15
N ILE A 18 13.65 3.91 -14.86
CA ILE A 18 14.02 2.99 -13.77
C ILE A 18 12.81 2.16 -13.33
N CYS A 19 11.65 2.81 -13.17
CA CYS A 19 10.41 2.14 -12.84
C CYS A 19 9.23 2.87 -13.50
N ASP A 20 8.71 2.27 -14.55
CA ASP A 20 7.60 2.78 -15.38
C ASP A 20 6.27 2.91 -14.63
N SER A 21 6.11 2.13 -13.56
CA SER A 21 4.91 2.04 -12.73
C SER A 21 5.02 2.86 -11.44
N TYR A 22 6.04 3.70 -11.33
CA TYR A 22 6.33 4.60 -10.21
C TYR A 22 6.17 6.07 -10.61
N PRO A 23 5.99 6.99 -9.65
CA PRO A 23 5.95 8.41 -9.96
C PRO A 23 7.31 8.90 -10.47
N ALA A 24 7.34 10.08 -11.07
CA ALA A 24 8.56 10.72 -11.58
C ALA A 24 9.54 11.16 -10.47
N VAL A 25 9.02 11.42 -9.27
CA VAL A 25 9.76 12.01 -8.15
C VAL A 25 9.67 11.10 -6.94
N TRP A 26 10.80 10.78 -6.34
CA TRP A 26 10.89 9.87 -5.18
C TRP A 26 11.50 10.55 -3.97
N ALA A 27 11.04 10.15 -2.80
CA ALA A 27 11.68 10.46 -1.53
C ALA A 27 12.42 9.20 -1.04
N VAL A 28 13.71 9.36 -0.78
CA VAL A 28 14.69 8.28 -0.69
C VAL A 28 15.70 8.61 0.43
N PRO A 29 16.35 7.63 1.09
CA PRO A 29 17.33 7.95 2.13
C PRO A 29 18.43 8.87 1.61
N ALA A 30 18.81 9.90 2.38
CA ALA A 30 19.80 10.90 1.97
C ALA A 30 21.16 10.25 1.62
N ALA A 31 21.54 9.20 2.35
CA ALA A 31 22.77 8.44 2.13
C ALA A 31 22.74 7.56 0.87
N ALA A 32 21.56 7.25 0.31
CA ALA A 32 21.46 6.41 -0.87
C ALA A 32 21.68 7.25 -2.13
N ASN A 33 22.85 7.15 -2.76
CA ASN A 33 23.15 7.82 -4.03
C ASN A 33 22.45 7.13 -5.22
N ASP A 34 22.44 7.78 -6.39
CA ASP A 34 21.68 7.31 -7.56
C ASP A 34 22.19 5.97 -8.11
N ASP A 35 23.49 5.64 -7.96
CA ASP A 35 24.04 4.35 -8.40
C ASP A 35 23.57 3.20 -7.51
N LEU A 36 23.50 3.43 -6.20
CA LEU A 36 22.86 2.49 -5.28
C LEU A 36 21.39 2.30 -5.65
N LEU A 37 20.65 3.38 -5.95
CA LEU A 37 19.25 3.25 -6.37
C LEU A 37 19.10 2.38 -7.62
N ARG A 38 19.96 2.56 -8.64
CA ARG A 38 19.95 1.71 -9.84
C ARG A 38 20.26 0.25 -9.54
N SER A 39 21.20 0.00 -8.63
CA SER A 39 21.58 -1.34 -8.21
C SER A 39 20.43 -2.03 -7.47
N VAL A 40 19.74 -1.31 -6.58
CA VAL A 40 18.53 -1.81 -5.91
C VAL A 40 17.41 -2.03 -6.93
N ALA A 41 17.27 -1.18 -7.95
CA ALA A 41 16.22 -1.32 -8.97
C ALA A 41 16.40 -2.60 -9.77
N ALA A 42 17.64 -2.91 -10.16
CA ALA A 42 17.97 -4.14 -10.87
C ALA A 42 17.67 -5.40 -10.04
N PHE A 43 17.79 -5.32 -8.71
CA PHE A 43 17.48 -6.44 -7.82
C PHE A 43 15.97 -6.64 -7.61
N ARG A 44 15.17 -5.59 -7.79
CA ARG A 44 13.75 -5.62 -7.42
C ARG A 44 12.84 -5.87 -8.61
N SER A 45 11.79 -6.66 -8.35
CA SER A 45 10.74 -6.91 -9.34
C SER A 45 10.21 -5.58 -9.90
N ARG A 46 10.29 -5.43 -11.23
CA ARG A 46 9.81 -4.25 -11.99
C ARG A 46 10.51 -2.93 -11.61
N GLY A 47 11.75 -2.97 -11.10
CA GLY A 47 12.49 -1.74 -10.77
C GLY A 47 11.95 -0.98 -9.56
N ARG A 48 11.00 -1.58 -8.85
CA ARG A 48 10.41 -1.05 -7.64
C ARG A 48 11.50 -1.18 -6.53
N ILE A 49 12.32 -0.13 -6.27
CA ILE A 49 13.20 0.26 -5.07
C ILE A 49 12.67 1.08 -3.80
N PRO A 50 12.82 0.64 -2.52
CA PRO A 50 11.98 1.18 -1.42
C PRO A 50 11.96 2.71 -1.32
N VAL A 51 10.77 3.33 -1.37
CA VAL A 51 10.57 4.78 -1.28
C VAL A 51 9.66 5.16 -0.12
N LEU A 52 9.79 6.41 0.34
CA LEU A 52 9.00 6.96 1.42
C LEU A 52 7.52 7.14 1.02
N ALA A 53 6.62 6.56 1.80
CA ALA A 53 5.18 6.85 1.72
C ALA A 53 4.77 7.91 2.75
N TRP A 54 5.25 7.82 3.99
CA TRP A 54 4.92 8.76 5.05
C TRP A 54 6.02 8.84 6.11
N ILE A 55 6.14 9.99 6.79
CA ILE A 55 7.10 10.22 7.88
C ILE A 55 6.40 10.87 9.07
N HIS A 56 6.64 10.33 10.26
CA HIS A 56 6.09 10.84 11.50
C HIS A 56 6.73 12.19 11.85
N PRO A 57 5.95 13.25 12.11
CA PRO A 57 6.48 14.61 12.29
C PRO A 57 7.43 14.75 13.49
N SER A 58 7.17 14.03 14.59
CA SER A 58 8.02 14.06 15.80
C SER A 58 9.10 12.98 15.82
N SER A 59 8.72 11.69 15.80
CA SER A 59 9.68 10.57 15.96
C SER A 59 10.55 10.27 14.76
N GLN A 60 10.22 10.83 13.58
CA GLN A 60 10.88 10.50 12.30
C GLN A 60 10.73 9.03 11.87
N ALA A 61 9.90 8.23 12.56
CA ALA A 61 9.52 6.90 12.10
C ALA A 61 8.81 7.00 10.74
N THR A 62 9.10 6.07 9.85
CA THR A 62 8.64 6.13 8.46
C THR A 62 7.80 4.93 8.06
N ILE A 63 6.94 5.15 7.07
CA ILE A 63 6.34 4.09 6.27
C ILE A 63 7.00 4.16 4.91
N THR A 64 7.72 3.10 4.53
CA THR A 64 8.27 2.92 3.20
C THR A 64 7.55 1.79 2.46
N ARG A 65 7.62 1.80 1.13
CA ARG A 65 7.11 0.76 0.25
C ARG A 65 8.19 0.51 -0.80
N TYR A 66 8.72 -0.68 -1.06
CA TYR A 66 8.36 -2.11 -0.93
C TYR A 66 9.66 -2.92 -0.71
N GLU A 67 9.60 -4.25 -0.63
CA GLU A 67 10.73 -5.18 -0.45
C GLU A 67 10.45 -6.53 -1.12
N SER A 68 11.51 -7.32 -1.37
CA SER A 68 11.40 -8.77 -1.58
C SER A 68 12.30 -9.49 -0.58
N GLU A 69 11.95 -10.74 -0.27
CA GLU A 69 11.98 -11.30 1.08
C GLU A 69 13.33 -11.81 1.64
N ASP A 70 14.47 -11.66 0.97
CA ASP A 70 15.61 -12.57 1.29
C ASP A 70 16.93 -11.94 1.80
N ALA A 71 16.99 -10.67 2.21
CA ALA A 71 18.30 -10.01 2.41
C ALA A 71 18.57 -9.29 3.75
N TYR A 72 17.65 -9.22 4.70
CA TYR A 72 17.78 -8.24 5.80
C TYR A 72 17.89 -8.87 7.19
N GLN A 73 19.10 -8.88 7.74
CA GLN A 73 19.43 -9.42 9.07
C GLN A 73 18.80 -8.63 10.24
N ASN A 74 18.46 -7.35 10.03
CA ASN A 74 17.90 -6.46 11.05
C ASN A 74 16.40 -6.17 10.84
N ALA A 75 15.71 -6.97 10.01
CA ALA A 75 14.29 -6.79 9.72
C ALA A 75 13.46 -7.89 10.40
N GLU A 76 12.42 -7.48 11.13
CA GLU A 76 11.37 -8.38 11.62
C GLU A 76 10.31 -8.52 10.50
N LEU A 77 10.22 -9.70 9.88
CA LEU A 77 9.22 -9.96 8.85
C LEU A 77 7.91 -10.44 9.47
N VAL A 78 6.79 -9.81 9.10
CA VAL A 78 5.45 -10.14 9.57
C VAL A 78 4.50 -10.33 8.40
N PHE A 79 3.93 -11.53 8.28
CA PHE A 79 2.88 -11.83 7.31
C PHE A 79 1.51 -11.39 7.83
N LEU A 80 0.71 -10.76 6.96
CA LEU A 80 -0.61 -10.18 7.30
C LEU A 80 -1.80 -11.01 6.79
N ASP A 81 -1.55 -12.16 6.14
CA ASP A 81 -2.56 -13.10 5.62
C ASP A 81 -3.62 -12.47 4.69
N ILE A 82 -3.27 -11.38 4.02
CA ILE A 82 -4.14 -10.73 3.04
C ILE A 82 -3.99 -11.44 1.70
N HIS A 83 -5.08 -12.08 1.27
CA HIS A 83 -5.12 -12.91 0.07
C HIS A 83 -5.00 -12.07 -1.22
N ASN A 84 -4.70 -12.75 -2.33
CA ASN A 84 -4.54 -12.13 -3.64
C ASN A 84 -5.88 -11.70 -4.27
N ILE A 85 -5.80 -11.02 -5.42
CA ILE A 85 -6.94 -10.45 -6.14
C ILE A 85 -7.99 -11.50 -6.55
N HIS A 86 -7.61 -12.75 -6.79
CA HIS A 86 -8.53 -13.81 -7.20
C HIS A 86 -9.47 -14.20 -6.07
N VAL A 87 -8.92 -14.32 -4.86
CA VAL A 87 -9.70 -14.61 -3.65
C VAL A 87 -10.64 -13.45 -3.32
N MET A 88 -10.17 -12.20 -3.44
CA MET A 88 -11.01 -11.02 -3.20
C MET A 88 -12.16 -10.92 -4.21
N ARG A 89 -11.91 -11.23 -5.50
CA ARG A 89 -12.94 -11.24 -6.55
C ARG A 89 -14.02 -12.29 -6.28
N GLU A 90 -13.61 -13.49 -5.91
CA GLU A 90 -14.53 -14.59 -5.58
C GLU A 90 -15.36 -14.27 -4.33
N SER A 91 -14.74 -13.67 -3.31
CA SER A 91 -15.44 -13.20 -2.11
C SER A 91 -16.53 -12.16 -2.45
N LEU A 92 -16.21 -11.17 -3.28
CA LEU A 92 -17.18 -10.16 -3.73
C LEU A 92 -18.30 -10.77 -4.56
N ARG A 93 -18.00 -11.74 -5.44
CA ARG A 93 -18.99 -12.45 -6.25
C ARG A 93 -20.04 -13.13 -5.36
N LYS A 94 -19.59 -13.89 -4.35
CA LYS A 94 -20.48 -14.55 -3.37
C LYS A 94 -21.32 -13.55 -2.60
N LEU A 95 -20.73 -12.43 -2.16
CA LEU A 95 -21.46 -11.37 -1.47
C LEU A 95 -22.54 -10.75 -2.37
N LYS A 96 -22.21 -10.47 -3.63
CA LYS A 96 -23.15 -9.89 -4.60
C LYS A 96 -24.36 -10.80 -4.83
N GLU A 97 -24.12 -12.10 -4.98
CA GLU A 97 -25.18 -13.11 -5.14
C GLU A 97 -26.08 -13.22 -3.90
N LEU A 98 -25.55 -12.96 -2.71
CA LEU A 98 -26.34 -12.94 -1.48
C LEU A 98 -27.22 -11.67 -1.37
N CYS A 99 -26.77 -10.55 -1.93
CA CYS A 99 -27.44 -9.25 -1.80
C CYS A 99 -28.48 -8.95 -2.89
N PHE A 100 -28.40 -9.60 -4.06
CA PHE A 100 -29.23 -9.28 -5.23
C PHE A 100 -29.74 -10.55 -5.94
N PRO A 101 -31.00 -10.59 -6.42
CA PRO A 101 -31.99 -9.51 -6.48
C PRO A 101 -32.75 -9.27 -5.17
N GLN A 102 -32.81 -10.26 -4.28
CA GLN A 102 -33.46 -10.14 -2.96
C GLN A 102 -32.64 -10.88 -1.91
N ILE A 103 -32.65 -10.35 -0.68
CA ILE A 103 -31.93 -10.93 0.45
C ILE A 103 -32.78 -12.02 1.10
N ASP A 104 -32.25 -13.24 1.16
CA ASP A 104 -32.80 -14.32 1.97
C ASP A 104 -32.33 -14.15 3.43
N GLN A 105 -33.25 -13.68 4.28
CA GLN A 105 -32.97 -13.45 5.71
C GLN A 105 -32.58 -14.73 6.46
N THR A 106 -33.06 -15.90 6.02
CA THR A 106 -32.77 -17.17 6.69
C THR A 106 -31.32 -17.62 6.47
N ARG A 107 -30.74 -17.26 5.32
CA ARG A 107 -29.37 -17.62 4.92
C ARG A 107 -28.38 -16.45 5.05
N TRP A 108 -28.81 -15.30 5.57
CA TRP A 108 -28.00 -14.09 5.61
C TRP A 108 -26.67 -14.28 6.33
N PHE A 109 -26.71 -14.70 7.60
CA PHE A 109 -25.48 -14.81 8.41
C PHE A 109 -24.52 -15.88 7.87
N SER A 110 -25.04 -17.05 7.48
CA SER A 110 -24.22 -18.13 6.92
C SER A 110 -23.67 -17.78 5.52
N GLY A 111 -24.44 -17.05 4.71
CA GLY A 111 -24.00 -16.53 3.42
C GLY A 111 -22.89 -15.49 3.55
N ILE A 112 -23.03 -14.55 4.49
CA ILE A 112 -22.00 -13.54 4.78
C ILE A 112 -20.70 -14.22 5.23
N GLU A 113 -20.78 -15.20 6.14
CA GLU A 113 -19.62 -15.97 6.57
C GLU A 113 -18.97 -16.73 5.41
N ALA A 114 -19.76 -17.45 4.60
CA ALA A 114 -19.28 -18.21 3.44
C ALA A 114 -18.66 -17.34 2.34
N SER A 115 -19.02 -16.05 2.27
CA SER A 115 -18.38 -15.09 1.37
C SER A 115 -16.96 -14.73 1.80
N CYS A 116 -16.61 -14.87 3.09
CA CYS A 116 -15.38 -14.37 3.71
C CYS A 116 -15.15 -12.84 3.57
N TRP A 117 -16.11 -12.06 3.07
CA TRP A 117 -15.88 -10.65 2.76
C TRP A 117 -15.45 -9.85 3.99
N LEU A 118 -16.20 -9.98 5.09
CA LEU A 118 -15.87 -9.30 6.36
C LEU A 118 -14.57 -9.81 6.97
N LYS A 119 -14.19 -11.07 6.74
CA LYS A 119 -12.89 -11.62 7.15
C LYS A 119 -11.75 -10.92 6.40
N HIS A 120 -11.89 -10.71 5.09
CA HIS A 120 -10.89 -9.98 4.31
C HIS A 120 -10.78 -8.50 4.71
N ILE A 121 -11.91 -7.81 4.94
CA ILE A 121 -11.91 -6.44 5.47
C ILE A 121 -11.22 -6.36 6.83
N LYS A 122 -11.52 -7.32 7.74
CA LYS A 122 -10.85 -7.43 9.04
C LYS A 122 -9.33 -7.59 8.89
N CYS A 123 -8.86 -8.47 8.01
CA CYS A 123 -7.42 -8.67 7.79
C CYS A 123 -6.72 -7.38 7.30
N ILE A 124 -7.33 -6.67 6.34
CA ILE A 124 -6.76 -5.42 5.80
C ILE A 124 -6.69 -4.34 6.89
N LEU A 125 -7.78 -4.13 7.64
CA LEU A 125 -7.82 -3.15 8.73
C LEU A 125 -6.87 -3.51 9.86
N ALA A 126 -6.81 -4.79 10.27
CA ALA A 126 -5.88 -5.26 11.29
C ALA A 126 -4.43 -5.05 10.86
N GLY A 127 -4.10 -5.32 9.59
CA GLY A 127 -2.77 -5.02 9.03
C GLY A 127 -2.42 -3.54 9.10
N ALA A 128 -3.35 -2.65 8.73
CA ALA A 128 -3.15 -1.21 8.84
C ALA A 128 -2.96 -0.76 10.30
N VAL A 129 -3.76 -1.27 11.24
CA VAL A 129 -3.60 -0.98 12.67
C VAL A 129 -2.22 -1.42 13.19
N ARG A 130 -1.71 -2.58 12.76
CA ARG A 130 -0.36 -3.04 13.14
C ARG A 130 0.74 -2.10 12.63
N ILE A 131 0.59 -1.57 11.41
CA ILE A 131 1.51 -0.56 10.87
C ILE A 131 1.48 0.70 11.75
N VAL A 132 0.28 1.19 12.05
CA VAL A 132 0.08 2.38 12.89
C VAL A 132 0.68 2.18 14.27
N ASP A 133 0.46 1.04 14.90
CA ASP A 133 0.98 0.72 16.23
C ASP A 133 2.53 0.73 16.26
N LYS A 134 3.18 0.09 15.27
CA LYS A 134 4.64 0.12 15.16
C LYS A 134 5.19 1.54 14.95
N VAL A 135 4.52 2.36 14.16
CA VAL A 135 4.97 3.73 13.86
C VAL A 135 4.68 4.71 14.99
N GLU A 136 3.47 4.67 15.55
CA GLU A 136 2.98 5.62 16.55
C GLU A 136 3.39 5.23 17.97
N ASN A 137 3.25 3.97 18.37
CA ASN A 137 3.51 3.57 19.77
C ASN A 137 4.96 3.11 19.95
N HIS A 138 5.50 2.36 18.99
CA HIS A 138 6.87 1.82 19.06
C HIS A 138 7.92 2.71 18.40
N LYS A 139 7.51 3.80 17.75
CA LYS A 139 8.39 4.75 17.03
C LYS A 139 9.35 4.03 16.05
N THR A 140 8.88 2.94 15.46
CA THR A 140 9.65 2.06 14.57
C THR A 140 9.26 2.34 13.13
N SER A 141 10.24 2.52 12.25
CA SER A 141 9.99 2.60 10.81
C SER A 141 9.56 1.24 10.28
N VAL A 142 8.55 1.23 9.40
CA VAL A 142 8.08 0.02 8.75
C VAL A 142 8.29 0.10 7.24
N LEU A 143 8.47 -1.08 6.65
CA LEU A 143 8.42 -1.26 5.23
C LEU A 143 7.23 -2.15 4.89
N VAL A 144 6.40 -1.71 3.94
CA VAL A 144 5.17 -2.41 3.54
C VAL A 144 5.30 -2.88 2.10
N HIS A 145 5.12 -4.18 1.87
CA HIS A 145 5.13 -4.76 0.53
C HIS A 145 4.08 -5.87 0.36
N CYS A 146 3.89 -6.29 -0.88
CA CYS A 146 3.18 -7.52 -1.23
C CYS A 146 3.91 -8.14 -2.43
N SER A 147 3.24 -8.94 -3.26
CA SER A 147 3.86 -9.54 -4.45
C SER A 147 4.31 -8.49 -5.49
N ASP A 148 3.39 -7.70 -6.06
CA ASP A 148 3.74 -6.64 -7.03
C ASP A 148 3.81 -5.21 -6.43
N GLY A 149 3.42 -5.05 -5.16
CA GLY A 149 3.50 -3.76 -4.45
C GLY A 149 2.51 -2.67 -4.89
N TRP A 150 1.44 -3.01 -5.62
CA TRP A 150 0.43 -2.05 -6.10
C TRP A 150 -1.02 -2.33 -5.65
N ASP A 151 -1.30 -3.48 -5.02
CA ASP A 151 -2.65 -3.83 -4.53
C ASP A 151 -2.73 -3.68 -3.00
N ARG A 152 -2.33 -4.73 -2.27
CA ARG A 152 -2.37 -4.80 -0.81
C ARG A 152 -1.49 -3.72 -0.16
N THR A 153 -0.35 -3.40 -0.77
CA THR A 153 0.52 -2.31 -0.32
C THR A 153 -0.20 -0.96 -0.35
N ALA A 154 -0.95 -0.65 -1.41
CA ALA A 154 -1.71 0.60 -1.52
C ALA A 154 -2.82 0.65 -0.47
N GLN A 155 -3.53 -0.47 -0.25
CA GLN A 155 -4.54 -0.58 0.81
C GLN A 155 -3.96 -0.27 2.19
N LEU A 156 -2.86 -0.94 2.56
CA LEU A 156 -2.25 -0.84 3.88
C LEU A 156 -1.64 0.54 4.15
N THR A 157 -0.85 1.06 3.20
CA THR A 157 -0.21 2.38 3.33
C THR A 157 -1.25 3.50 3.40
N ALA A 158 -2.26 3.49 2.53
CA ALA A 158 -3.31 4.50 2.55
C ALA A 158 -4.15 4.47 3.84
N LEU A 159 -4.53 3.29 4.33
CA LEU A 159 -5.27 3.15 5.58
C LEU A 159 -4.44 3.59 6.80
N ALA A 160 -3.17 3.21 6.86
CA ALA A 160 -2.29 3.65 7.93
C ALA A 160 -2.12 5.18 7.93
N MET A 161 -1.93 5.79 6.76
CA MET A 161 -1.83 7.24 6.60
C MET A 161 -3.12 7.95 7.04
N LEU A 162 -4.31 7.40 6.74
CA LEU A 162 -5.60 7.92 7.22
C LEU A 162 -5.71 7.92 8.76
N MET A 163 -5.17 6.90 9.41
CA MET A 163 -5.18 6.77 10.87
C MET A 163 -4.17 7.72 11.54
N LEU A 164 -2.98 7.87 10.94
CA LEU A 164 -1.87 8.65 11.51
C LEU A 164 -2.01 10.16 11.29
N ASP A 165 -2.52 10.58 10.14
CA ASP A 165 -2.41 11.98 9.71
C ASP A 165 -3.81 12.59 9.46
N PRO A 166 -4.24 13.56 10.30
CA PRO A 166 -5.52 14.25 10.13
C PRO A 166 -5.69 14.92 8.76
N TYR A 167 -4.60 15.31 8.08
CA TYR A 167 -4.68 15.91 6.76
C TYR A 167 -5.44 15.02 5.77
N TYR A 168 -5.13 13.72 5.73
CA TYR A 168 -5.76 12.78 4.79
C TYR A 168 -7.23 12.50 5.09
N ARG A 169 -7.76 12.96 6.24
CA ARG A 169 -9.19 12.90 6.60
C ARG A 169 -9.97 14.13 6.17
N THR A 170 -9.32 15.11 5.55
CA THR A 170 -10.00 16.22 4.83
C THR A 170 -10.34 15.77 3.41
N LEU A 171 -11.35 16.38 2.77
CA LEU A 171 -11.70 16.05 1.37
C LEU A 171 -10.48 16.20 0.44
N ARG A 172 -9.75 17.32 0.55
CA ARG A 172 -8.56 17.60 -0.25
C ARG A 172 -7.43 16.61 0.06
N GLY A 173 -7.20 16.31 1.34
CA GLY A 173 -6.17 15.35 1.72
C GLY A 173 -6.50 13.94 1.25
N PHE A 174 -7.76 13.52 1.31
CA PHE A 174 -8.19 12.22 0.79
C PHE A 174 -7.99 12.12 -0.74
N GLN A 175 -8.30 13.18 -1.49
CA GLN A 175 -7.98 13.25 -2.92
C GLN A 175 -6.47 13.09 -3.17
N VAL A 176 -5.64 13.81 -2.41
CA VAL A 176 -4.17 13.69 -2.49
C VAL A 176 -3.71 12.28 -2.13
N LEU A 177 -4.34 11.62 -1.15
CA LEU A 177 -4.01 10.24 -0.79
C LEU A 177 -4.28 9.28 -1.94
N ILE A 178 -5.41 9.43 -2.64
CA ILE A 178 -5.75 8.61 -3.82
C ILE A 178 -4.75 8.88 -4.96
N GLU A 179 -4.54 10.15 -5.31
CA GLU A 179 -3.58 10.56 -6.34
C GLU A 179 -2.18 10.02 -6.07
N LYS A 180 -1.74 10.08 -4.81
CA LYS A 180 -0.42 9.64 -4.39
C LYS A 180 -0.34 8.12 -4.29
N GLU A 181 -1.03 7.49 -3.33
CA GLU A 181 -0.80 6.10 -2.97
C GLU A 181 -1.36 5.07 -3.96
N TRP A 182 -2.35 5.49 -4.76
CA TRP A 182 -3.02 4.61 -5.72
C TRP A 182 -2.62 4.95 -7.16
N LEU A 183 -2.88 6.17 -7.61
CA LEU A 183 -2.67 6.55 -9.02
C LEU A 183 -1.18 6.63 -9.35
N SER A 184 -0.42 7.48 -8.65
CA SER A 184 1.00 7.72 -8.95
C SER A 184 1.88 6.50 -8.71
N PHE A 185 1.51 5.63 -7.76
CA PHE A 185 2.22 4.40 -7.45
C PHE A 185 1.74 3.17 -8.25
N GLY A 186 0.92 3.40 -9.28
CA GLY A 186 0.67 2.43 -10.33
C GLY A 186 -0.33 1.33 -9.97
N HIS A 187 -1.30 1.60 -9.11
CA HIS A 187 -2.45 0.69 -8.99
C HIS A 187 -3.15 0.59 -10.35
N LYS A 188 -3.37 -0.64 -10.82
CA LYS A 188 -3.81 -0.92 -12.19
C LYS A 188 -5.32 -0.75 -12.36
N PHE A 189 -5.84 0.46 -12.16
CA PHE A 189 -7.27 0.75 -12.25
C PHE A 189 -7.92 0.24 -13.55
N GLN A 190 -7.29 0.44 -14.70
CA GLN A 190 -7.80 -0.04 -16.00
C GLN A 190 -7.93 -1.56 -16.12
N LEU A 191 -7.10 -2.32 -15.39
CA LEU A 191 -7.13 -3.79 -15.43
C LEU A 191 -8.01 -4.39 -14.32
N VAL A 192 -8.30 -3.62 -13.27
CA VAL A 192 -9.05 -4.08 -12.09
C VAL A 192 -10.49 -3.54 -12.08
N SER A 193 -10.77 -2.46 -12.81
CA SER A 193 -12.10 -1.87 -12.97
C SER A 193 -12.66 -2.12 -14.37
N ILE A 194 -13.92 -2.53 -14.46
CA ILE A 194 -14.68 -2.53 -15.72
C ILE A 194 -15.15 -1.08 -15.94
N PHE A 195 -14.49 -0.35 -16.84
CA PHE A 195 -15.02 0.92 -17.33
C PHE A 195 -16.04 0.63 -18.42
N TYR A 196 -17.31 0.97 -18.18
CA TYR A 196 -18.28 1.12 -19.25
C TYR A 196 -18.06 2.51 -19.85
N THR A 197 -17.50 2.58 -21.04
CA THR A 197 -17.53 3.81 -21.85
C THR A 197 -18.93 3.94 -22.45
N ASN A 198 -19.58 5.09 -22.20
CA ASN A 198 -20.78 5.49 -22.95
C ASN A 198 -20.40 5.83 -24.39
#